data_AF-W6T7Y8-F1
#
_entry.id   AF-W6T7Y8-F1
#
_cell.length_a   1.000
_cell.length_b   1.000
_cell.length_c   1.000
_cell.angle_alpha   90.00
_cell.angle_beta   90.00
_cell.angle_gamma   90.00
#
_symmetry.space_group_name_H-M   'P 1'
#
loop_
_entity.id
_entity.type
_entity.pdbx_description
1 polymer ?
#
loop_
_entity_poly.entity_id
_entity_poly.type
_entity_poly.pdbx_seq_one_letter_code
_entity_poly.pdbx_strand_id
1 'polypeptide(L)' 'MKLWLYVGKNVKLRLNSGQIIQGKVWDWNDPEDIGEQEIVIGDHRYGESQIMVIEAMD' A
#
# COMPACT_ATOMS: atom_id res chain seq x y z
N MET A 1 9.05 4.03 -1.49
CA MET A 1 8.56 3.97 -0.10
C MET A 1 8.91 2.59 0.45
N LYS A 2 9.11 2.43 1.77
CA LYS A 2 9.39 1.10 2.36
C LYS A 2 8.08 0.37 2.67
N LEU A 3 7.38 -0.09 1.63
CA LEU A 3 6.00 -0.60 1.73
C LEU A 3 5.89 -1.87 2.58
N TRP A 4 6.89 -2.74 2.57
CA TRP A 4 6.96 -3.96 3.39
C TRP A 4 6.84 -3.69 4.90
N LEU A 5 7.17 -2.49 5.39
CA LEU A 5 7.07 -2.13 6.81
C LEU A 5 5.62 -2.02 7.32
N TYR A 6 4.65 -2.03 6.40
CA TYR A 6 3.23 -1.87 6.71
C TYR A 6 2.47 -3.19 6.70
N VAL A 7 3.07 -4.29 6.25
CA VAL A 7 2.46 -5.63 6.28
C VAL A 7 2.00 -5.97 7.69
N GLY A 8 0.74 -6.41 7.82
CA GLY A 8 0.08 -6.73 9.07
C GLY A 8 -0.53 -5.53 9.82
N LYS A 9 -0.28 -4.29 9.39
CA LYS A 9 -0.80 -3.08 10.04
C LYS A 9 -2.09 -2.59 9.38
N ASN A 10 -2.96 -1.97 10.18
CA ASN A 10 -3.99 -1.11 9.63
C ASN A 10 -3.35 0.19 9.14
N VAL A 11 -3.70 0.63 7.94
CA VAL A 11 -3.14 1.83 7.33
C VAL A 11 -4.23 2.74 6.79
N LYS A 12 -3.87 4.01 6.64
CA LYS A 12 -4.58 5.00 5.83
C LYS A 12 -3.69 5.38 4.65
N LEU A 13 -4.19 5.14 3.45
CA LEU A 13 -3.58 5.54 2.19
C LEU A 13 -4.26 6.79 1.65
N ARG A 14 -3.46 7.70 1.10
CA ARG A 14 -3.92 8.72 0.15
C ARG A 14 -3.29 8.41 -1.19
N LEU A 15 -4.12 8.22 -2.22
CA LEU A 15 -3.66 8.00 -3.57
C LEU A 15 -3.42 9.33 -4.30
N ASN A 16 -2.64 9.31 -5.37
CA ASN A 16 -2.39 10.45 -6.25
C ASN A 16 -3.69 11.00 -6.89
N SER A 17 -4.72 10.15 -7.03
CA SER A 17 -6.06 10.56 -7.46
C SER A 17 -6.83 11.39 -6.42
N GLY A 18 -6.32 11.48 -5.18
CA GLY A 18 -7.02 12.07 -4.04
C GLY A 18 -7.91 11.09 -3.27
N GLN A 19 -8.08 9.86 -3.75
CA GLN A 19 -8.83 8.83 -3.04
C GLN A 19 -8.15 8.45 -1.71
N ILE A 20 -8.95 8.18 -0.69
CA ILE A 20 -8.48 7.70 0.61
C ILE A 20 -8.94 6.26 0.79
N ILE A 21 -8.01 5.36 1.10
CA ILE A 21 -8.26 3.95 1.39
C ILE A 21 -7.84 3.68 2.84
N GLN A 22 -8.64 2.91 3.57
CA GLN A 22 -8.27 2.43 4.90
C GLN A 22 -8.46 0.93 4.95
N GLY A 23 -7.51 0.24 5.56
CA GLY A 23 -7.59 -1.21 5.72
C GLY A 23 -6.29 -1.82 6.19
N LYS A 24 -6.32 -3.13 6.43
CA LYS A 24 -5.14 -3.91 6.82
C LYS A 24 -4.33 -4.26 5.57
N VAL A 25 -3.02 -4.05 5.64
CA VAL A 25 -2.09 -4.57 4.63
C VAL A 25 -1.88 -6.05 4.89
N TRP A 26 -2.28 -6.88 3.94
CA TRP A 26 -2.15 -8.33 4.04
C TRP A 26 -0.81 -8.82 3.52
N ASP A 27 -0.34 -8.21 2.44
CA ASP A 27 0.85 -8.66 1.73
C ASP A 27 1.54 -7.49 1.01
N TRP A 28 2.75 -7.73 0.55
CA TRP A 28 3.59 -6.81 -0.22
C TRP A 28 4.29 -7.60 -1.32
N ASN A 29 4.32 -7.04 -2.53
CA ASN A 29 5.10 -7.59 -3.64
C ASN A 29 6.25 -6.65 -3.98
N ASP A 30 7.39 -7.26 -4.29
CA ASP A 30 8.59 -6.57 -4.70
C ASP A 30 8.54 -6.23 -6.21
N PRO A 31 9.44 -5.35 -6.68
CA PRO A 31 9.43 -4.93 -8.08
C PRO A 31 10.03 -5.97 -9.04
N GLU A 32 10.56 -7.11 -8.58
CA GLU A 32 11.19 -8.10 -9.48
C GLU A 32 10.15 -8.74 -10.41
N ASP A 33 8.93 -8.95 -9.92
CA ASP A 33 7.86 -9.58 -10.69
C ASP A 33 7.11 -8.62 -11.61
N ILE A 34 6.80 -7.40 -11.12
CA ILE A 34 5.83 -6.49 -11.76
C ILE A 34 6.39 -5.10 -12.07
N GLY A 35 7.66 -4.84 -11.75
CA GLY A 35 8.35 -3.59 -12.06
C GLY A 35 8.08 -2.44 -11.07
N GLU A 36 7.22 -2.63 -10.07
CA GLU A 36 7.04 -1.68 -8.96
C GLU A 36 6.70 -2.41 -7.65
N GLN A 37 6.92 -1.74 -6.52
CA GLN A 37 6.42 -2.26 -5.24
C GLN A 37 4.91 -2.04 -5.15
N GLU A 38 4.18 -2.95 -4.53
CA GLU A 38 2.77 -2.77 -4.22
C GLU A 38 2.39 -3.38 -2.87
N ILE A 39 1.26 -2.94 -2.32
CA ILE A 39 0.65 -3.53 -1.12
C ILE A 39 -0.75 -4.04 -1.42
N VAL A 40 -1.13 -5.09 -0.70
CA VAL A 40 -2.46 -5.71 -0.79
C VAL A 40 -3.32 -5.27 0.39
N ILE A 41 -4.46 -4.63 0.11
CA ILE A 41 -5.49 -4.30 1.10
C ILE A 41 -6.83 -4.82 0.63
N GLY A 42 -7.40 -5.75 1.41
CA GLY A 42 -8.55 -6.54 0.95
C GLY A 42 -8.21 -7.28 -0.35
N ASP A 43 -9.08 -7.19 -1.35
CA ASP A 43 -8.88 -7.79 -2.68
C ASP A 43 -8.18 -6.85 -3.68
N HIS A 44 -7.67 -5.70 -3.22
CA HIS A 44 -7.08 -4.68 -4.08
C HIS A 44 -5.57 -4.57 -3.86
N ARG A 45 -4.86 -4.29 -4.96
CA ARG A 45 -3.43 -3.99 -4.99
C ARG A 45 -3.23 -2.51 -5.25
N TYR A 46 -2.30 -1.90 -4.54
CA TYR A 46 -1.95 -0.48 -4.67
C TYR A 46 -0.46 -0.36 -4.90
N GLY A 47 -0.10 0.00 -6.13
CA GLY A 47 1.28 0.22 -6.56
C GLY A 47 1.87 1.49 -5.95
N GLU A 48 3.18 1.50 -5.72
CA GLU A 48 3.90 2.64 -5.14
C GLU A 48 3.66 3.91 -5.96
N SER A 49 3.59 3.80 -7.29
CA SER A 49 3.33 4.92 -8.19
C SER A 49 1.95 5.58 -8.00
N GLN A 50 1.00 4.87 -7.38
CA GLN A 50 -0.35 5.37 -7.09
C GLN A 50 -0.44 6.00 -5.70
N ILE A 51 0.49 5.68 -4.80
CA ILE A 51 0.42 6.05 -3.38
C ILE A 51 1.13 7.40 -3.18
N MET A 52 0.38 8.39 -2.73
CA MET A 52 0.92 9.69 -2.33
C MET A 52 1.44 9.64 -0.89
N VAL A 53 0.67 9.04 0.02
CA VAL A 53 0.99 8.93 1.45
C VAL A 53 0.45 7.61 2.00
N ILE A 54 1.20 6.98 2.90
CA ILE A 54 0.78 5.84 3.71
C ILE A 54 1.13 6.05 5.18
N GLU A 55 0.13 5.92 6.04
CA GLU A 55 0.25 6.09 7.50
C GLU A 55 -0.22 4.82 8.20
N ALA A 56 0.57 4.28 9.13
CA ALA A 56 0.10 3.23 10.01
C ALA A 56 -0.86 3.83 11.04
N MET A 57 -1.94 3.12 11.31
CA MET A 57 -2.88 3.45 12.37
C MET A 57 -2.55 2.60 13.59
N ASP A 58 -2.47 3.24 14.75
CA ASP A 58 -2.33 2.57 16.05
C ASP A 58 -3.56 1.71 16.38
#